data_AF-A0A839TNT6-F1
#
_entry.id   AF-A0A839TNT6-F1
#
_cell.length_a   1.000
_cell.length_b   1.000
_cell.length_c   1.000
_cell.angle_alpha   90.00
_cell.angle_beta   90.00
_cell.angle_gamma   90.00
#
_symmetry.space_group_name_H-M   'P 1'
#
loop_
_entity.id
_entity.type
_entity.pdbx_description
1 polymer ?
#
loop_
_entity_poly.entity_id
_entity_poly.type
_entity_poly.pdbx_seq_one_letter_code
_entity_poly.pdbx_strand_id
1 'polypeptide(L)'
;MRTYFVISQIIYVLCFVPWLLIWGISFMGFDNGISGAAIAMVSVIGVYPLVTIACAIMAWVFYKKRKRAAVIVNSIPLLWVLGIGVPVLAVNLL
;
A
#
# COMPACT_ATOMS: atom_id res chain seq x y z
N MET A 1 15.79 -10.81 10.92
CA MET A 1 15.11 -10.85 9.60
C MET A 1 13.67 -11.35 9.72
N ARG A 2 13.39 -12.52 10.32
CA ARG A 2 12.01 -13.01 10.52
C ARG A 2 11.12 -12.00 11.26
N THR A 3 11.59 -11.47 12.39
CA THR A 3 10.88 -10.47 13.20
C THR A 3 10.57 -9.19 12.42
N TYR A 4 11.49 -8.74 11.56
CA TYR A 4 11.28 -7.57 10.70
C TYR A 4 10.11 -7.75 9.74
N PHE A 5 10.01 -8.91 9.06
CA PHE A 5 8.89 -9.19 8.16
C PHE A 5 7.56 -9.29 8.89
N VAL A 6 7.53 -9.94 10.06
CA VAL A 6 6.29 -10.03 10.85
C VAL A 6 5.84 -8.65 11.32
N ILE A 7 6.73 -7.83 11.89
CA ILE A 7 6.40 -6.49 12.37
C ILE A 7 5.91 -5.61 11.22
N SER A 8 6.64 -5.57 10.10
CA SER A 8 6.22 -4.76 8.94
C SER A 8 4.89 -5.21 8.35
N GLN A 9 4.64 -6.52 8.26
CA GLN A 9 3.35 -7.04 7.79
C GLN A 9 2.20 -6.72 8.73
N ILE A 10 2.42 -6.76 10.05
CA ILE A 10 1.42 -6.30 11.02
C ILE A 10 1.11 -4.82 10.80
N ILE A 11 2.13 -3.97 10.65
CA ILE A 11 1.95 -2.54 10.38
C ILE A 11 1.14 -2.34 9.09
N TYR A 12 1.46 -3.07 8.01
CA TYR A 12 0.71 -2.95 6.75
C TYR A 12 -0.74 -3.38 6.88
N VAL A 13 -1.02 -4.46 7.62
CA VAL A 13 -2.40 -4.89 7.89
C VAL A 13 -3.15 -3.84 8.69
N LEU A 14 -2.51 -3.20 9.68
CA LEU A 14 -3.12 -2.09 10.40
C LEU A 14 -3.40 -0.90 9.48
N CYS A 15 -2.53 -0.65 8.49
CA CYS A 15 -2.76 0.38 7.48
C CYS A 15 -3.95 0.07 6.56
N PHE A 16 -4.43 -1.17 6.44
CA PHE A 16 -5.57 -1.49 5.56
C PHE A 16 -6.84 -0.74 5.96
N VAL A 17 -7.08 -0.59 7.28
CA VAL A 17 -8.29 0.08 7.79
C VAL A 17 -8.36 1.55 7.33
N PRO A 18 -7.37 2.42 7.63
CA PRO A 18 -7.40 3.79 7.12
C PRO A 18 -7.27 3.84 5.59
N TRP A 19 -6.61 2.86 4.96
CA TRP A 19 -6.49 2.82 3.50
C TRP A 19 -7.81 2.60 2.78
N LEU A 20 -8.72 1.80 3.34
CA LEU A 20 -10.06 1.62 2.78
C LEU A 20 -10.82 2.95 2.71
N LEU A 21 -10.60 3.85 3.68
CA LEU A 21 -11.18 5.20 3.65
C LEU A 21 -10.58 6.04 2.51
N ILE A 22 -9.26 6.04 2.37
CA ILE A 22 -8.56 6.72 1.27
C ILE A 22 -9.07 6.23 -0.08
N TRP A 23 -9.24 4.91 -0.22
CA TRP A 23 -9.79 4.31 -1.43
C TRP A 23 -11.25 4.71 -1.65
N GLY A 24 -12.10 4.71 -0.62
CA GLY A 24 -13.48 5.16 -0.72
C GLY A 24 -13.59 6.62 -1.17
N ILE A 25 -12.81 7.52 -0.57
CA ILE A 25 -12.77 8.95 -0.94
C ILE A 25 -12.32 9.13 -2.40
N SER A 26 -11.44 8.26 -2.91
CA SER A 26 -10.96 8.36 -4.29
C SER A 26 -12.07 8.25 -5.35
N PHE A 27 -13.22 7.63 -5.01
CA PHE A 27 -14.37 7.55 -5.91
C PHE A 27 -15.03 8.92 -6.18
N MET A 28 -14.82 9.93 -5.33
CA MET A 28 -15.27 11.31 -5.60
C MET A 28 -14.62 11.88 -6.87
N GLY A 29 -13.50 11.31 -7.34
CA GLY A 29 -12.93 11.63 -8.65
C GLY A 29 -13.87 11.35 -9.83
N PHE A 30 -14.94 10.57 -9.62
CA PHE A 30 -15.98 10.31 -10.61
C PHE A 30 -17.17 11.28 -10.55
N ASP A 31 -17.22 12.22 -9.60
CA ASP A 31 -18.34 13.17 -9.45
C ASP A 31 -18.51 14.05 -10.70
N ASN A 32 -17.42 14.34 -11.41
CA ASN A 32 -17.41 15.06 -12.68
C ASN A 32 -17.52 14.14 -13.91
N GLY A 33 -17.93 12.88 -13.72
CA GLY A 33 -18.04 11.85 -14.75
C GLY A 33 -16.86 10.87 -14.79
N ILE A 34 -16.97 9.86 -15.66
CA ILE A 34 -15.95 8.82 -15.83
C ILE A 34 -14.86 9.34 -16.79
N SER A 35 -13.62 9.40 -16.30
CA SER A 35 -12.44 9.75 -17.09
C SER A 35 -11.32 8.72 -16.89
N GLY A 36 -10.40 8.62 -17.85
CA GLY A 36 -9.24 7.75 -17.72
C GLY A 36 -8.37 8.09 -16.50
N ALA A 37 -8.27 9.37 -16.14
CA ALA A 37 -7.54 9.82 -14.97
C ALA A 37 -8.20 9.36 -13.65
N ALA A 38 -9.54 9.47 -13.54
CA ALA A 38 -10.27 9.00 -12.37
C ALA A 38 -10.17 7.48 -12.20
N ILE A 39 -10.31 6.71 -13.30
CA ILE A 39 -10.11 5.26 -13.31
C ILE A 39 -8.70 4.92 -12.82
N ALA A 40 -7.67 5.57 -13.37
CA ALA A 40 -6.29 5.32 -13.00
C ALA A 40 -6.03 5.61 -11.52
N MET A 41 -6.52 6.75 -11.01
CA MET A 41 -6.37 7.14 -9.60
C MET A 41 -6.99 6.11 -8.66
N VAL A 42 -8.27 5.77 -8.85
CA VAL A 42 -8.98 4.80 -8.01
C VAL A 42 -8.34 3.42 -8.10
N SER A 43 -7.86 3.02 -9.28
CA SER A 43 -7.19 1.73 -9.48
C SER A 43 -5.84 1.67 -8.77
N VAL A 44 -5.01 2.71 -8.88
CA VAL A 44 -3.69 2.79 -8.23
C VAL A 44 -3.81 2.82 -6.71
N ILE A 45 -4.81 3.51 -6.18
CA ILE A 45 -5.08 3.53 -4.73
C ILE A 45 -5.63 2.16 -4.28
N GLY A 46 -6.56 1.58 -5.05
CA GLY A 46 -7.22 0.32 -4.72
C GLY A 46 -6.31 -0.91 -4.77
N VAL A 47 -5.22 -0.88 -5.54
CA VAL A 47 -4.31 -2.04 -5.68
C VAL A 47 -3.44 -2.27 -4.44
N TYR A 48 -3.35 -1.31 -3.52
CA TYR A 48 -2.45 -1.36 -2.36
C TYR A 48 -2.57 -2.66 -1.53
N PRO A 49 -3.77 -3.13 -1.12
CA PRO A 49 -3.87 -4.36 -0.33
C PRO A 49 -3.38 -5.58 -1.11
N LEU A 50 -3.67 -5.66 -2.41
CA LEU A 50 -3.24 -6.76 -3.27
C LEU A 50 -1.71 -6.79 -3.42
N VAL A 51 -1.10 -5.64 -3.68
CA VAL A 51 0.37 -5.50 -3.77
C VAL A 51 1.02 -5.85 -2.43
N THR A 52 0.42 -5.43 -1.31
CA THR A 52 0.92 -5.74 0.03
C THR A 52 0.96 -7.24 0.30
N ILE A 53 -0.14 -7.94 0.01
CA ILE A 53 -0.22 -9.40 0.18
C ILE A 53 0.79 -10.11 -0.72
N ALA A 54 0.86 -9.74 -2.00
CA ALA A 54 1.80 -10.34 -2.94
C ALA A 54 3.26 -10.13 -2.50
N CYS A 55 3.61 -8.93 -2.05
CA CYS A 55 4.95 -8.61 -1.54
C CYS A 55 5.28 -9.39 -0.27
N ALA A 56 4.32 -9.55 0.65
CA ALA A 56 4.50 -10.34 1.86
C ALA A 56 4.83 -11.80 1.51
N ILE A 57 4.06 -12.42 0.61
CA ILE A 57 4.29 -13.80 0.14
C ILE A 57 5.68 -13.93 -0.49
N MET A 58 6.00 -13.05 -1.45
CA MET A 58 7.30 -13.09 -2.14
C MET A 58 8.49 -12.87 -1.20
N ALA A 59 8.36 -12.00 -0.20
CA ALA A 59 9.41 -11.77 0.80
C ALA A 59 9.73 -13.06 1.59
N TRP A 60 8.70 -13.83 1.97
CA TRP A 60 8.88 -15.12 2.63
C TRP A 60 9.49 -16.19 1.72
N VAL A 61 9.14 -16.20 0.43
CA VAL A 61 9.77 -17.09 -0.56
C VAL A 61 11.27 -16.80 -0.70
N PHE A 62 11.65 -15.53 -0.76
CA PHE A 62 13.05 -15.14 -0.92
C PHE A 62 13.88 -15.18 0.37
N TYR A 63 13.24 -15.28 1.53
CA TYR A 63 13.85 -15.17 2.87
C TYR A 63 15.13 -16.02 3.04
N LYS A 64 15.12 -17.28 2.57
CA LYS A 64 16.25 -18.21 2.77
C LYS A 64 17.40 -18.02 1.79
N LYS A 65 17.11 -17.72 0.52
CA LYS A 65 18.10 -17.73 -0.57
C LYS A 65 18.57 -16.34 -1.00
N ARG A 66 17.74 -15.30 -0.86
CA ARG A 66 18.01 -13.95 -1.37
C ARG A 66 17.53 -12.89 -0.38
N LYS A 67 18.26 -12.75 0.73
CA LYS A 67 17.93 -11.82 1.83
C LYS A 67 17.70 -10.38 1.38
N ARG A 68 18.55 -9.84 0.48
CA ARG A 68 18.41 -8.47 -0.06
C ARG A 68 17.12 -8.30 -0.86
N ALA A 69 16.82 -9.24 -1.76
CA ALA A 69 15.59 -9.21 -2.54
C ALA A 69 14.34 -9.30 -1.65
N ALA A 70 14.38 -10.15 -0.62
CA ALA A 70 13.29 -10.29 0.34
C ALA A 70 12.98 -8.97 1.07
N VAL A 71 14.01 -8.22 1.47
CA VAL A 71 13.84 -6.90 2.10
C VAL A 71 13.28 -5.88 1.11
N ILE A 72 13.85 -5.80 -0.10
CA ILE A 72 13.39 -4.85 -1.13
C ILE A 72 11.91 -5.08 -1.43
N VAL A 73 11.51 -6.33 -1.69
CA VAL A 73 10.13 -6.68 -2.01
C VAL A 73 9.19 -6.36 -0.84
N ASN A 74 9.58 -6.68 0.40
CA ASN A 74 8.78 -6.35 1.57
C ASN A 74 8.62 -4.84 1.81
N SER A 75 9.50 -4.01 1.24
CA SER A 75 9.45 -2.56 1.36
C SER A 75 8.61 -1.88 0.27
N ILE A 76 8.22 -2.58 -0.81
CA ILE A 76 7.39 -2.01 -1.89
C ILE A 76 6.08 -1.38 -1.36
N PRO A 77 5.34 -2.01 -0.43
CA PRO A 77 4.10 -1.42 0.11
C PRO A 77 4.32 -0.07 0.82
N LEU A 78 5.52 0.22 1.30
CA LEU A 78 5.83 1.52 1.92
C LEU A 78 5.72 2.66 0.92
N LEU A 79 5.88 2.41 -0.38
CA LEU A 79 5.75 3.46 -1.40
C LEU A 79 4.34 4.05 -1.41
N TRP A 80 3.31 3.23 -1.16
CA TRP A 80 1.93 3.70 -1.04
C TRP A 80 1.73 4.46 0.27
N VAL A 81 2.19 3.88 1.39
CA VAL A 81 2.03 4.50 2.72
C VAL A 81 2.71 5.87 2.75
N LEU A 82 3.94 5.98 2.26
CA LEU A 82 4.71 7.23 2.27
C LEU A 82 4.30 8.19 1.15
N GLY A 83 4.00 7.67 -0.05
CA GLY A 83 3.72 8.50 -1.22
C GLY A 83 2.29 9.04 -1.27
N ILE A 84 1.34 8.38 -0.61
CA ILE A 84 -0.08 8.77 -0.62
C ILE A 84 -0.62 8.88 0.80
N GLY A 85 -0.41 7.85 1.63
CA GLY A 85 -0.97 7.82 2.99
C GLY A 85 -0.51 8.98 3.87
N VAL A 86 0.80 9.26 3.91
CA VAL A 86 1.39 10.35 4.69
C VAL A 86 0.92 11.72 4.21
N PRO A 87 0.99 12.06 2.90
CA PRO A 87 0.45 13.32 2.40
C PRO A 87 -1.03 13.53 2.73
N VAL A 88 -1.86 12.49 2.55
CA VAL A 88 -3.29 12.57 2.87
C VAL A 88 -3.49 12.85 4.36
N LEU A 89 -2.78 12.15 5.25
CA LEU A 89 -2.85 12.42 6.69
C LEU A 89 -2.36 13.84 7.04
N ALA A 90 -1.25 14.28 6.45
CA ALA A 90 -0.68 15.60 6.72
C ALA A 90 -1.65 16.74 6.33
N VAL A 91 -2.31 16.63 5.18
CA VAL A 91 -3.26 17.66 4.71
C VAL A 91 -4.54 17.71 5.55
N ASN A 92 -4.94 16.61 6.20
CA ASN A 92 -6.17 16.55 6.98
C ASN A 92 -5.99 16.82 8.48
N LEU A 93 -4.75 16.81 8.99
CA LEU A 93 -4.42 17.02 10.41
C LEU A 93 -3.74 18.37 10.70
N LEU A 94 -3.28 19.09 9.68
CA LEU A 94 -2.70 20.44 9.76
C LEU A 94 -3.74 21.48 9.33
#